data_AF-A0A950URD4-F1
#
_entry.id   AF-A0A950URD4-F1
#
_cell.length_a   1.000
_cell.length_b   1.000
_cell.length_c   1.000
_cell.angle_alpha   90.00
_cell.angle_beta   90.00
_cell.angle_gamma   90.00
#
_symmetry.space_group_name_H-M   'P 1'
#
loop_
_entity.id
_entity.type
_entity.pdbx_description
1 polymer ?
#
loop_
_entity_poly.entity_id
_entity_poly.type
_entity_poly.pdbx_seq_one_letter_code
_entity_poly.pdbx_strand_id
1 'polypeptide(L)'
;MPWCEDCSKFWTPTSLNRDGTCPTCGRQIGEPAKVPWHFKLLVLATVLYLGFRAYQGFVLAQEHGVLLYVLAALAVAAAGAWVLVRRSSRRGSRLG
;
A
#
# COMPACT_ATOMS: atom_id res chain seq x y z
N MET A 1 -4.50 -12.59 -21.50
CA MET A 1 -5.69 -11.81 -21.93
C MET A 1 -6.94 -12.50 -21.38
N PRO A 2 -7.68 -11.92 -20.43
CA PRO A 2 -8.80 -12.60 -19.76
C PRO A 2 -10.05 -12.66 -20.67
N TRP A 3 -10.46 -13.87 -21.04
CA TRP A 3 -11.64 -14.16 -21.84
C TRP A 3 -12.75 -14.76 -20.96
N CYS A 4 -13.99 -14.31 -21.16
CA CYS A 4 -15.15 -14.86 -20.48
C CYS A 4 -15.94 -15.80 -21.38
N GLU A 5 -16.01 -17.08 -21.03
CA GLU A 5 -16.76 -18.07 -21.80
C GLU A 5 -18.29 -17.87 -21.75
N ASP A 6 -18.87 -17.46 -20.61
CA ASP A 6 -20.33 -17.28 -20.54
C ASP A 6 -20.81 -16.06 -21.34
N CYS A 7 -19.98 -15.02 -21.40
CA CYS A 7 -20.33 -13.78 -22.09
C CYS A 7 -19.76 -13.75 -23.52
N SER A 8 -18.97 -14.74 -23.91
CA SER A 8 -18.23 -14.79 -25.18
C SER A 8 -17.54 -13.45 -25.50
N LYS A 9 -16.92 -12.83 -24.48
CA LYS A 9 -16.41 -11.46 -24.56
C LYS A 9 -15.04 -11.32 -23.92
N PHE A 10 -14.17 -10.59 -24.61
CA PHE A 10 -12.87 -10.19 -24.09
C PHE A 10 -13.00 -8.99 -23.15
N TRP A 11 -12.38 -9.08 -21.97
CA TRP A 11 -12.35 -8.00 -20.99
C TRP A 11 -10.94 -7.47 -20.80
N THR A 12 -10.81 -6.14 -20.72
CA THR A 12 -9.54 -5.51 -20.34
C THR A 12 -9.38 -5.53 -18.81
N PRO A 13 -8.14 -5.60 -18.26
CA PRO A 13 -7.93 -5.64 -16.82
C PRO A 13 -8.55 -4.47 -16.05
N THR A 14 -8.69 -3.30 -16.69
CA THR A 14 -9.32 -2.09 -16.12
C THR A 14 -10.84 -2.13 -16.13
N SER A 15 -11.45 -3.07 -16.86
CA SER A 15 -12.90 -3.25 -16.95
C SER A 15 -13.44 -4.40 -16.09
N LEU A 16 -12.56 -5.12 -15.39
CA LEU A 16 -12.94 -6.14 -14.41
C LEU A 16 -13.23 -5.49 -13.05
N ASN A 17 -14.01 -6.19 -12.22
CA ASN A 17 -14.10 -5.81 -10.80
C ASN A 17 -12.72 -5.91 -10.13
N ARG A 18 -12.54 -5.19 -9.01
CA ARG A 18 -11.25 -5.18 -8.28
C ARG A 18 -10.78 -6.55 -7.82
N ASP A 19 -11.72 -7.46 -7.63
CA ASP A 19 -11.46 -8.84 -7.23
C ASP A 19 -11.05 -9.73 -8.42
N GLY A 20 -11.14 -9.23 -9.66
CA GLY A 20 -10.85 -9.98 -10.88
C GLY A 20 -12.07 -10.72 -11.47
N THR A 21 -13.28 -10.44 -10.97
CA THR A 21 -14.52 -11.04 -11.47
C THR A 21 -15.10 -10.28 -12.66
N CYS A 22 -15.80 -11.01 -13.54
CA CYS A 22 -16.61 -10.46 -14.62
C CYS A 22 -17.78 -9.65 -14.05
N PRO A 23 -17.99 -8.39 -14.47
CA PRO A 23 -19.09 -7.56 -13.97
C PRO A 23 -20.48 -8.03 -14.42
N THR A 24 -20.56 -8.87 -15.46
CA THR A 24 -21.84 -9.35 -16.03
C THR A 24 -22.29 -10.69 -15.43
N CYS A 25 -21.40 -11.68 -15.35
CA CYS A 25 -21.74 -13.02 -14.85
C CYS A 25 -21.13 -13.36 -13.49
N GLY A 26 -20.27 -12.50 -12.93
CA GLY A 26 -19.66 -12.70 -11.61
C GLY A 26 -18.54 -13.75 -11.55
N ARG A 27 -18.21 -14.43 -12.66
CA ARG A 27 -17.15 -15.45 -12.70
C ARG A 27 -15.75 -14.83 -12.48
N GLN A 28 -14.86 -15.57 -11.81
CA GLN A 28 -13.46 -15.19 -11.64
C GLN A 28 -12.67 -15.45 -12.93
N ILE A 29 -12.09 -14.41 -13.53
CA ILE A 29 -11.41 -14.51 -14.84
C ILE A 29 -10.05 -13.77 -14.82
N GLY A 30 -9.91 -12.75 -13.99
CA GLY A 30 -8.64 -12.04 -13.78
C GLY A 30 -7.99 -12.41 -12.45
N GLU A 31 -6.66 -12.30 -12.40
CA GLU A 31 -5.96 -12.24 -11.11
C GLU A 31 -6.26 -10.93 -10.36
N PRO A 32 -6.32 -10.98 -9.02
CA PRO A 32 -6.48 -9.78 -8.21
C PRO A 32 -5.31 -8.82 -8.43
N ALA A 33 -5.59 -7.52 -8.49
CA ALA A 33 -4.58 -6.49 -8.67
C ALA A 33 -3.55 -6.51 -7.52
N LYS A 34 -2.40 -7.14 -7.75
CA LYS A 34 -1.32 -7.28 -6.77
C LYS A 34 -0.27 -6.19 -7.00
N VAL A 35 -0.04 -5.36 -6.00
CA VAL A 35 1.03 -4.35 -6.03
C VAL A 35 2.38 -5.08 -6.10
N PRO A 36 3.25 -4.78 -7.08
CA PRO A 36 4.52 -5.48 -7.25
C PRO A 36 5.43 -5.26 -6.03
N TRP A 37 6.14 -6.31 -5.60
CA TRP A 37 6.94 -6.26 -4.37
C TRP A 37 8.07 -5.21 -4.45
N HIS A 38 8.69 -5.08 -5.62
CA HIS A 38 9.73 -4.08 -5.90
C HIS A 38 9.24 -2.64 -5.69
N PHE A 39 7.95 -2.34 -5.93
CA PHE A 39 7.40 -1.01 -5.67
C PHE A 39 7.45 -0.67 -4.18
N LYS A 40 7.21 -1.64 -3.30
CA LYS A 40 7.34 -1.44 -1.85
C LYS A 40 8.78 -1.20 -1.44
N LEU A 41 9.75 -1.88 -2.07
CA LEU A 41 11.16 -1.61 -1.83
C LEU A 41 11.58 -0.21 -2.24
N LEU A 42 11.12 0.27 -3.40
CA LEU A 42 11.41 1.63 -3.86
C LEU A 42 10.86 2.67 -2.87
N VAL A 43 9.64 2.46 -2.36
CA VAL A 43 9.06 3.35 -1.33
C VAL A 43 9.90 3.31 -0.05
N LEU A 44 10.28 2.12 0.43
CA LEU A 44 11.12 1.98 1.62
C LEU A 44 12.48 2.68 1.44
N ALA A 45 13.18 2.42 0.34
CA ALA A 45 14.46 3.03 0.02
C ALA A 45 14.36 4.56 -0.08
N THR A 46 13.27 5.07 -0.67
CA THR A 46 13.02 6.51 -0.77
C THR A 46 12.82 7.14 0.60
N VAL A 47 12.01 6.53 1.47
CA VAL A 47 11.78 7.02 2.84
C VAL A 47 13.07 7.01 3.65
N LEU A 48 13.86 5.93 3.57
CA LEU A 48 15.15 5.82 4.25
C LEU A 48 16.15 6.87 3.74
N TYR A 49 16.24 7.07 2.42
CA TYR A 49 17.16 8.04 1.82
C TYR A 49 16.80 9.47 2.20
N LEU A 50 15.53 9.84 2.11
CA LEU A 50 15.07 11.18 2.51
C LEU A 50 15.27 11.40 4.02
N GLY A 51 15.03 10.38 4.85
CA GLY A 51 15.33 10.42 6.28
C GLY A 51 16.83 10.59 6.57
N PHE A 52 17.69 9.86 5.88
CA PHE A 52 19.16 9.97 6.00
C PHE A 52 19.68 11.32 5.53
N ARG A 53 19.15 11.84 4.41
CA ARG A 53 19.51 13.15 3.87
C ARG A 53 19.04 14.27 4.79
N ALA A 54 17.84 14.15 5.35
CA ALA A 54 17.34 15.06 6.37
C ALA A 54 18.23 15.00 7.62
N TYR A 55 18.59 13.80 8.11
CA TYR A 55 19.54 13.64 9.22
C TYR A 55 20.88 14.32 8.95
N GLN A 56 21.50 14.11 7.78
CA GLN A 56 22.74 14.78 7.41
C GLN A 56 22.60 16.30 7.36
N GLY A 57 21.49 16.81 6.79
CA GLY A 57 21.20 18.25 6.77
C GLY A 57 20.97 18.85 8.16
N PHE A 58 20.28 18.13 9.04
CA PHE A 58 20.00 18.56 10.42
C PHE A 58 21.21 18.42 11.35
N VAL A 59 22.08 17.42 11.16
CA VAL A 59 23.34 17.28 11.91
C VAL A 59 24.32 18.40 11.59
N LEU A 60 24.34 18.89 10.34
CA LEU A 60 25.10 20.08 9.95
C LEU A 60 24.45 21.39 10.43
N ALA A 61 23.20 21.35 10.93
CA ALA A 61 22.39 22.51 11.32
C ALA A 61 21.80 22.38 12.76
N GLN A 62 22.68 22.26 13.75
CA GLN A 62 22.62 22.80 15.13
C GLN A 62 21.45 22.50 16.16
N GLU A 63 21.90 22.20 17.39
CA GLU A 63 21.33 22.13 18.78
C GLU A 63 19.98 21.41 19.13
N HIS A 64 18.88 21.47 18.37
CA HIS A 64 17.55 20.99 18.88
C HIS A 64 16.91 19.78 18.16
N GLY A 65 17.60 19.22 17.16
CA GLY A 65 17.01 18.28 16.20
C GLY A 65 16.54 16.92 16.74
N VAL A 66 17.07 16.47 17.89
CA VAL A 66 16.81 15.10 18.40
C VAL A 66 15.37 14.92 18.87
N LEU A 67 14.81 15.92 19.59
CA LEU A 67 13.45 15.80 20.12
C LEU A 67 12.40 15.81 19.01
N LEU A 68 12.53 16.72 18.04
CA LEU A 68 11.66 16.76 16.86
C LEU A 68 11.80 15.50 16.00
N TYR A 69 13.01 14.96 15.84
CA TYR A 69 13.25 13.71 15.13
C TYR A 69 12.59 12.51 15.82
N VAL A 70 12.75 12.38 17.15
CA VAL A 70 12.11 11.32 17.94
C VAL A 70 10.59 11.44 17.86
N LEU A 71 10.03 12.66 17.96
CA LEU A 71 8.59 12.88 17.83
C LEU A 71 8.08 12.55 16.42
N ALA A 72 8.81 12.91 15.36
CA ALA A 72 8.45 12.56 13.99
C ALA A 72 8.52 11.05 13.74
N ALA A 73 9.57 10.38 14.23
CA ALA A 73 9.72 8.93 14.13
C ALA A 73 8.61 8.19 14.89
N LEU A 74 8.27 8.64 16.10
CA LEU A 74 7.15 8.11 16.88
C LEU A 74 5.80 8.36 16.19
N ALA A 75 5.60 9.54 15.58
CA ALA A 75 4.37 9.83 14.83
C ALA A 75 4.23 8.92 13.60
N VAL A 76 5.31 8.65 12.87
CA VAL A 76 5.32 7.72 11.73
C VAL A 76 5.03 6.29 12.19
N ALA A 77 5.66 5.85 13.28
CA ALA A 77 5.40 4.54 13.86
C ALA A 77 3.95 4.39 14.34
N ALA A 78 3.41 5.42 15.01
CA ALA A 78 2.02 5.46 15.48
C ALA A 78 1.02 5.45 14.31
N ALA A 79 1.28 6.22 13.25
CA ALA A 79 0.47 6.21 12.04
C ALA A 79 0.51 4.84 11.34
N GLY A 80 1.68 4.23 11.24
CA GLY A 80 1.85 2.86 10.71
C GLY A 80 1.08 1.83 11.53
N ALA A 81 1.19 1.88 12.85
CA ALA A 81 0.46 1.02 13.77
C ALA A 81 -1.07 1.21 13.64
N TRP A 82 -1.55 2.46 13.56
CA TRP A 82 -2.98 2.76 13.37
C TRP A 82 -3.51 2.21 12.05
N VAL A 83 -2.77 2.34 10.95
CA VAL A 83 -3.16 1.78 9.64
C VAL A 83 -3.24 0.26 9.70
N LEU A 84 -2.30 -0.41 10.38
CA LEU A 84 -2.31 -1.86 10.54
C LEU A 84 -3.49 -2.34 11.40
N VAL A 85 -3.75 -1.68 12.54
CA VAL A 85 -4.88 -1.97 13.43
C VAL A 85 -6.22 -1.72 12.75
N ARG A 86 -6.35 -0.61 12.00
CA ARG A 86 -7.58 -0.34 11.23
C ARG A 86 -7.82 -1.40 10.15
N ARG A 87 -6.75 -1.92 9.56
CA ARG A 87 -6.82 -2.99 8.55
C ARG A 87 -7.13 -4.37 9.15
N SER A 88 -6.79 -4.64 10.42
CA SER A 88 -7.19 -5.88 11.11
C SER A 88 -8.67 -5.83 11.52
N SER A 89 -9.14 -4.70 12.04
CA SER A 89 -10.55 -4.52 12.43
C SER A 89 -11.53 -4.73 11.26
N ARG A 90 -11.22 -4.21 10.07
CA ARG A 90 -12.06 -4.42 8.86
C ARG A 90 -12.09 -5.88 8.37
N ARG A 91 -11.14 -6.72 8.79
CA ARG A 91 -11.12 -8.15 8.46
C ARG A 91 -11.96 -8.97 9.45
N GLY A 92 -12.02 -8.57 10.72
CA GLY A 92 -12.85 -9.24 11.74
C GLY A 92 -14.35 -9.11 11.48
N SER A 93 -14.82 -7.98 10.93
CA SER A 93 -16.24 -7.74 10.65
C SER A 93 -16.79 -8.42 9.39
N ARG A 94 -16.00 -9.22 8.66
CA ARG A 94 -16.47 -10.03 7.50
C ARG A 94 -16.72 -11.50 7.85
N LEU A 95 -16.47 -11.91 9.09
CA LEU A 95 -16.55 -13.30 9.55
C LEU A 95 -17.61 -13.52 10.65
N GLY A 96 -18.41 -12.49 10.97
CA GLY A 96 -19.53 -12.56 11.91
C GLY A 96 -20.84 -12.16 11.23
#